data_AF-A0A1V6FVA2-F1
#
_entry.id   AF-A0A1V6FVA2-F1
#
_cell.length_a   1.000
_cell.length_b   1.000
_cell.length_c   1.000
_cell.angle_alpha   90.00
_cell.angle_beta   90.00
_cell.angle_gamma   90.00
#
_symmetry.space_group_name_H-M   'P 1'
#
loop_
_entity.id
_entity.type
_entity.pdbx_description
1 polymer ?
#
loop_
_entity_poly.entity_id
_entity_poly.type
_entity_poly.pdbx_seq_one_letter_code
_entity_poly.pdbx_strand_id
1 'polypeptide(L)'
;MKRLWVEQEVVLLCRSEDRKAKEDAIVSKTEERYLEALRKLAGRIERKDGRLHLDSKSGRTNVERHIGKLASQYTRASKFYTVKYDEDRQVLSWIRNEEKYQEDASQHGCYHLRTSRRDLSDDEIWLIYIMLTRVETAFHLLKGELGLRPFYHWKEDRCDAHVWITVLAYHLLRWIEYSLKLAGVDCIYQEVRRLLQTHCYTTINLPCSNGREYHIRRPGKPDERQKMIYSAFGIDVSALPVRKVVVEPSPAGEA
;
A
#
# COMPACT_ATOMS: atom_id res chain seq x y z
N MET A 1 -6.74 -12.08 -25.50
CA MET A 1 -5.76 -11.07 -25.93
C MET A 1 -5.78 -11.00 -27.45
N LYS A 2 -5.33 -9.91 -28.07
CA LYS A 2 -5.23 -9.81 -29.53
C LYS A 2 -3.86 -9.25 -29.93
N ARG A 3 -3.09 -10.01 -30.70
CA ARG A 3 -1.80 -9.57 -31.23
C ARG A 3 -1.99 -8.77 -32.52
N LEU A 4 -1.27 -7.67 -32.64
CA LEU A 4 -1.16 -6.82 -33.82
C LEU A 4 0.32 -6.67 -34.16
N TRP A 5 0.62 -6.64 -35.46
CA TRP A 5 1.96 -6.40 -35.97
C TRP A 5 2.01 -4.99 -36.54
N VAL A 6 2.91 -4.15 -36.02
CA VAL A 6 3.09 -2.77 -36.48
C VAL A 6 4.55 -2.59 -36.86
N GLU A 7 4.84 -2.54 -38.16
CA GLU A 7 6.19 -2.43 -38.72
C GLU A 7 7.21 -3.39 -38.10
N GLN A 8 7.96 -2.91 -37.10
CA GLN A 8 8.99 -3.65 -36.39
C GLN A 8 8.64 -4.10 -34.97
N GLU A 9 7.46 -3.77 -34.48
CA GLU A 9 6.99 -4.04 -33.13
C GLU A 9 5.80 -4.99 -33.10
N VAL A 10 5.69 -5.71 -31.99
CA VAL A 10 4.50 -6.49 -31.62
C VAL A 10 3.69 -5.67 -30.63
N VAL A 11 2.40 -5.51 -30.91
CA VAL A 11 1.43 -4.87 -30.00
C VAL A 11 0.43 -5.91 -29.54
N LEU A 12 0.38 -6.18 -28.24
CA LEU A 12 -0.57 -7.11 -27.63
C LEU A 12 -1.66 -6.34 -26.89
N LEU A 13 -2.89 -6.41 -27.38
CA LEU A 13 -4.07 -5.90 -26.70
C LEU A 13 -4.52 -6.89 -25.62
N CYS A 14 -4.49 -6.43 -24.38
CA CYS A 14 -4.87 -7.18 -23.19
C CYS A 14 -6.14 -6.58 -22.58
N ARG A 15 -7.00 -7.46 -22.07
CA ARG A 15 -8.17 -7.10 -21.26
C ARG A 15 -8.09 -7.88 -19.95
N SER A 16 -8.18 -7.18 -18.83
CA SER A 16 -8.09 -7.77 -17.50
C SER A 16 -9.22 -7.25 -16.61
N GLU A 17 -9.99 -8.18 -16.04
CA GLU A 17 -11.07 -7.85 -15.09
C GLU A 17 -10.50 -7.29 -13.78
N ASP A 18 -9.39 -7.82 -13.26
CA ASP A 18 -8.73 -7.29 -12.06
C ASP A 18 -8.27 -5.84 -12.26
N ARG A 19 -7.70 -5.55 -13.44
CA ARG A 19 -7.29 -4.18 -13.78
C ARG A 19 -8.48 -3.26 -13.94
N LYS A 20 -9.56 -3.74 -14.56
CA LYS A 20 -10.82 -3.00 -14.66
C LYS A 20 -11.35 -2.64 -13.27
N ALA A 21 -11.50 -3.61 -12.38
CA ALA A 21 -11.98 -3.39 -11.01
C ALA A 21 -11.09 -2.39 -10.24
N LYS A 22 -9.77 -2.44 -10.44
CA LYS A 22 -8.83 -1.48 -9.85
C LYS A 22 -9.01 -0.07 -10.42
N GLU A 23 -9.14 0.07 -11.73
CA GLU A 23 -9.34 1.37 -12.38
C GLU A 23 -10.70 1.98 -11.99
N ASP A 24 -11.77 1.18 -12.00
CA ASP A 24 -13.11 1.54 -11.51
C ASP A 24 -13.03 2.06 -10.05
N ALA A 25 -12.38 1.32 -9.16
CA ALA A 25 -12.22 1.72 -7.76
C ALA A 25 -11.44 3.03 -7.60
N ILE A 26 -10.42 3.27 -8.44
CA ILE A 26 -9.68 4.55 -8.42
C ILE A 26 -10.57 5.70 -8.87
N VAL A 27 -11.36 5.51 -9.94
CA VAL A 27 -12.28 6.54 -10.44
C VAL A 27 -13.35 6.84 -9.40
N SER A 28 -14.01 5.81 -8.85
CA SER A 28 -15.04 5.95 -7.79
C SER A 28 -14.50 6.73 -6.59
N LYS A 29 -13.34 6.33 -6.05
CA LYS A 29 -12.72 7.00 -4.90
C LYS A 29 -12.32 8.45 -5.20
N THR A 30 -11.93 8.73 -6.44
CA THR A 30 -11.60 10.10 -6.86
C THR A 30 -12.86 10.94 -7.04
N GLU A 31 -13.94 10.35 -7.56
CA GLU A 31 -15.26 10.98 -7.70
C GLU A 31 -15.85 11.34 -6.35
N GLU A 32 -15.84 10.42 -5.38
CA GLU A 32 -16.29 10.67 -4.00
C GLU A 32 -15.59 11.89 -3.39
N ARG A 33 -14.24 11.93 -3.49
CA ARG A 33 -13.43 13.05 -2.98
C ARG A 33 -13.72 14.36 -3.71
N TYR A 34 -13.94 14.30 -5.02
CA TYR A 34 -14.28 15.46 -5.84
C TYR A 34 -15.64 16.03 -5.46
N LEU A 35 -16.66 15.18 -5.36
CA LEU A 35 -18.00 15.58 -4.94
C LEU A 35 -18.02 16.14 -3.51
N GLU A 36 -17.26 15.53 -2.59
CA GLU A 36 -17.10 16.07 -1.24
C GLU A 36 -16.44 17.46 -1.26
N ALA A 37 -15.44 17.67 -2.11
CA ALA A 37 -14.79 18.96 -2.25
C ALA A 37 -15.72 20.03 -2.87
N LEU A 38 -16.55 19.65 -3.86
CA LEU A 38 -17.57 20.53 -4.44
C LEU A 38 -18.64 20.90 -3.40
N ARG A 39 -19.11 19.93 -2.59
CA ARG A 39 -20.05 20.20 -1.48
C ARG A 39 -19.45 21.13 -0.44
N LYS A 40 -18.16 20.96 -0.10
CA LYS A 40 -17.45 21.88 0.80
C LYS A 40 -17.35 23.28 0.20
N LEU A 41 -17.11 23.41 -1.10
CA LEU A 41 -17.11 24.70 -1.79
C LEU A 41 -18.51 25.33 -1.78
N ALA A 42 -19.56 24.57 -2.08
CA ALA A 42 -20.95 25.01 -2.01
C ALA A 42 -21.31 25.53 -0.60
N GLY A 43 -20.97 24.77 0.45
CA GLY A 43 -21.20 25.21 1.83
C GLY A 43 -20.39 26.44 2.25
N ARG A 44 -19.22 26.68 1.64
CA ARG A 44 -18.45 27.94 1.85
C ARG A 44 -19.13 29.14 1.17
N ILE A 45 -19.76 28.91 0.02
CA ILE A 45 -20.52 29.93 -0.70
C ILE A 45 -21.79 30.29 0.09
N GLU A 46 -22.55 29.28 0.57
CA GLU A 46 -23.76 29.49 1.38
C GLU A 46 -23.49 30.26 2.67
N ARG A 47 -22.37 29.98 3.35
CA ARG A 47 -21.96 30.68 4.57
C ARG A 47 -21.38 32.07 4.33
N LYS A 48 -21.30 32.52 3.07
CA LYS A 48 -20.66 33.76 2.65
C LYS A 48 -19.26 33.94 3.23
N ASP A 49 -18.39 32.95 3.04
CA ASP A 49 -17.01 32.99 3.51
C ASP A 49 -16.29 34.24 2.97
N GLY A 50 -15.83 35.11 3.87
CA GLY A 50 -15.19 36.39 3.54
C GLY A 50 -13.96 36.25 2.64
N ARG A 51 -13.33 35.06 2.58
CA ARG A 51 -12.21 34.76 1.66
C ARG A 51 -12.61 34.60 0.20
N LEU A 52 -13.89 34.35 -0.09
CA LEU A 52 -14.39 34.25 -1.45
C LEU A 52 -14.70 35.63 -2.06
N HIS A 53 -14.84 36.67 -1.23
CA HIS A 53 -15.21 38.03 -1.63
C HIS A 53 -16.44 38.05 -2.55
N LEU A 54 -17.48 37.31 -2.16
CA LEU A 54 -18.71 37.11 -2.94
C LEU A 54 -19.48 38.42 -3.20
N ASP A 55 -19.32 39.42 -2.34
CA ASP A 55 -19.97 40.73 -2.44
C ASP A 55 -19.21 41.71 -3.36
N SER A 56 -18.05 41.29 -3.90
CA SER A 56 -17.23 42.08 -4.83
C SER A 56 -17.30 41.52 -6.25
N LYS A 57 -17.05 42.35 -7.27
CA LYS A 57 -16.92 41.91 -8.69
C LYS A 57 -15.88 40.81 -8.91
N SER A 58 -15.02 40.53 -7.91
CA SER A 58 -14.02 39.45 -7.95
C SER A 58 -14.53 38.10 -7.41
N GLY A 59 -15.74 38.04 -6.84
CA GLY A 59 -16.30 36.85 -6.20
C GLY A 59 -16.45 35.68 -7.17
N ARG A 60 -17.04 35.93 -8.34
CA ARG A 60 -17.15 34.93 -9.41
C ARG A 60 -15.81 34.36 -9.83
N THR A 61 -14.83 35.23 -10.12
CA THR A 61 -13.48 34.81 -10.52
C THR A 61 -12.80 33.96 -9.46
N ASN A 62 -13.00 34.27 -8.18
CA ASN A 62 -12.45 33.48 -7.08
C ASN A 62 -13.09 32.10 -6.97
N VAL A 63 -14.42 32.01 -7.13
CA VAL A 63 -15.14 30.73 -7.13
C VAL A 63 -14.72 29.89 -8.34
N GLU A 64 -14.67 30.48 -9.54
CA GLU A 64 -14.20 29.80 -10.76
C GLU A 64 -12.75 29.31 -10.63
N ARG A 65 -11.86 30.10 -10.00
CA ARG A 65 -10.48 29.66 -9.68
C ARG A 65 -10.45 28.46 -8.74
N HIS A 66 -11.32 28.44 -7.72
CA HIS A 66 -11.43 27.28 -6.83
C HIS A 66 -11.97 26.05 -7.55
N ILE A 67 -12.98 26.21 -8.41
CA ILE A 67 -13.49 25.13 -9.27
C ILE A 67 -12.36 24.59 -10.16
N GLY A 68 -11.60 25.46 -10.82
CA GLY A 68 -10.45 25.09 -11.64
C GLY A 68 -9.36 24.35 -10.86
N LYS A 69 -9.06 24.80 -9.63
CA LYS A 69 -8.13 24.10 -8.73
C LYS A 69 -8.63 22.72 -8.32
N LEU A 70 -9.93 22.57 -8.04
CA LEU A 70 -10.51 21.26 -7.76
C LEU A 70 -10.47 20.37 -9.01
N ALA A 71 -10.76 20.92 -10.18
CA ALA A 71 -10.71 20.18 -11.43
C ALA A 71 -9.30 19.67 -11.77
N SER A 72 -8.26 20.45 -11.48
CA SER A 72 -6.86 20.05 -11.68
C SER A 72 -6.38 19.02 -10.66
N GLN A 73 -6.86 19.10 -9.41
CA GLN A 73 -6.53 18.11 -8.37
C GLN A 73 -7.20 16.75 -8.61
N TYR A 74 -8.41 16.74 -9.17
CA TYR A 74 -9.23 15.55 -9.35
C TYR A 74 -9.51 15.26 -10.84
N THR A 75 -8.49 15.31 -11.69
CA THR A 75 -8.61 15.23 -13.16
C THR A 75 -9.38 14.00 -13.66
N ARG A 76 -9.24 12.86 -12.98
CA ARG A 76 -9.91 11.61 -13.36
C ARG A 76 -11.43 11.67 -13.22
N ALA A 77 -11.94 12.46 -12.27
CA ALA A 77 -13.38 12.63 -12.05
C ALA A 77 -13.90 13.91 -12.73
N SER A 78 -13.15 15.03 -12.65
CA SER A 78 -13.60 16.33 -13.13
C SER A 78 -13.92 16.37 -14.63
N LYS A 79 -13.28 15.52 -15.44
CA LYS A 79 -13.56 15.40 -16.89
C LYS A 79 -14.99 14.97 -17.22
N PHE A 80 -15.72 14.39 -16.26
CA PHE A 80 -17.10 13.94 -16.40
C PHE A 80 -18.13 14.95 -15.89
N TYR A 81 -17.71 16.00 -15.19
CA TYR A 81 -18.61 16.93 -14.53
C TYR A 81 -18.58 18.31 -15.20
N THR A 82 -19.76 18.82 -15.50
CA THR A 82 -19.95 20.22 -15.85
C THR A 82 -20.37 20.96 -14.60
N VAL A 83 -19.46 21.77 -14.05
CA VAL A 83 -19.72 22.61 -12.87
C VAL A 83 -20.05 24.03 -13.32
N LYS A 84 -21.19 24.55 -12.88
CA LYS A 84 -21.63 25.92 -13.15
C LYS A 84 -21.87 26.65 -11.83
N TYR A 85 -21.38 27.88 -11.76
CA TYR A 85 -21.65 28.78 -10.66
C TYR A 85 -22.64 29.86 -11.14
N ASP A 86 -23.77 29.97 -10.45
CA ASP A 86 -24.75 31.03 -10.64
C ASP A 86 -24.42 32.17 -9.66
N GLU A 87 -24.02 33.32 -10.19
CA GLU A 87 -23.58 34.49 -9.41
C GLU A 87 -24.76 35.18 -8.70
N ASP A 88 -25.93 35.21 -9.34
CA ASP A 88 -27.13 35.89 -8.82
C ASP A 88 -27.74 35.11 -7.66
N ARG A 89 -27.77 33.78 -7.78
CA ARG A 89 -28.28 32.90 -6.73
C ARG A 89 -27.21 32.48 -5.72
N GLN A 90 -25.94 32.73 -6.02
CA GLN A 90 -24.78 32.20 -5.26
C GLN A 90 -24.86 30.68 -5.08
N VAL A 91 -25.30 29.96 -6.12
CA VAL A 91 -25.47 28.50 -6.08
C VAL A 91 -24.46 27.83 -7.00
N LEU A 92 -23.79 26.81 -6.47
CA LEU A 92 -22.95 25.92 -7.24
C LEU A 92 -23.77 24.71 -7.69
N SER A 93 -23.83 24.47 -9.00
CA SER A 93 -24.49 23.30 -9.60
C SER A 93 -23.48 22.46 -10.36
N TRP A 94 -23.65 21.15 -10.35
CA TRP A 94 -22.82 20.23 -11.12
C TRP A 94 -23.66 19.10 -11.69
N ILE A 95 -23.35 18.72 -12.93
CA ILE A 95 -24.05 17.65 -13.66
C ILE A 95 -23.00 16.67 -14.20
N ARG A 96 -23.21 15.38 -13.95
CA ARG A 96 -22.37 14.32 -14.52
C ARG A 96 -22.83 14.02 -15.95
N ASN A 97 -21.90 14.02 -16.88
CA ASN A 97 -22.11 13.49 -18.21
C ASN A 97 -21.97 11.96 -18.16
N GLU A 98 -23.11 11.27 -18.11
CA GLU A 98 -23.17 9.81 -17.97
C GLU A 98 -22.63 9.10 -19.22
N GLU A 99 -22.90 9.61 -20.42
CA GLU A 99 -22.41 9.04 -21.67
C GLU A 99 -20.88 8.98 -21.69
N LYS A 100 -20.24 10.11 -21.39
CA LYS A 100 -18.77 10.19 -21.32
C LYS A 100 -18.18 9.29 -20.22
N TYR A 101 -18.89 9.13 -19.11
CA TYR A 101 -18.48 8.22 -18.04
C TYR A 101 -18.53 6.76 -18.50
N GLN A 102 -19.63 6.35 -19.13
CA GLN A 102 -19.80 4.99 -19.63
C GLN A 102 -18.82 4.65 -20.77
N GLU A 103 -18.52 5.60 -21.66
CA GLU A 103 -17.50 5.43 -22.69
C GLU A 103 -16.11 5.18 -22.09
N ASP A 104 -15.69 5.96 -21.09
CA ASP A 104 -14.41 5.77 -20.39
C ASP A 104 -14.38 4.44 -19.63
N ALA A 105 -15.47 4.12 -18.92
CA ALA A 105 -15.61 2.88 -18.17
C ALA A 105 -15.57 1.63 -19.06
N SER A 106 -16.07 1.73 -20.30
CA SER A 106 -16.00 0.63 -21.27
C SER A 106 -14.57 0.26 -21.67
N GLN A 107 -13.63 1.19 -21.53
CA GLN A 107 -12.22 1.01 -21.86
C GLN A 107 -11.38 0.59 -20.65
N HIS A 108 -11.93 0.62 -19.43
CA HIS A 108 -11.21 0.20 -18.24
C HIS A 108 -10.74 -1.25 -18.33
N GLY A 109 -9.52 -1.49 -17.85
CA GLY A 109 -8.88 -2.80 -17.92
C GLY A 109 -8.35 -3.20 -19.31
N CYS A 110 -8.55 -2.37 -20.33
CA CYS A 110 -7.90 -2.51 -21.63
C CYS A 110 -6.53 -1.82 -21.64
N TYR A 111 -5.50 -2.53 -22.06
CA TYR A 111 -4.14 -1.98 -22.19
C TYR A 111 -3.40 -2.68 -23.33
N HIS A 112 -2.35 -2.03 -23.83
CA HIS A 112 -1.51 -2.56 -24.88
C HIS A 112 -0.09 -2.75 -24.37
N LEU A 113 0.50 -3.92 -24.65
CA LEU A 113 1.92 -4.17 -24.44
C LEU A 113 2.63 -4.02 -25.78
N ARG A 114 3.69 -3.21 -25.82
CA ARG A 114 4.52 -3.01 -27.01
C ARG A 114 5.90 -3.57 -26.77
N THR A 115 6.43 -4.32 -27.73
CA THR A 115 7.78 -4.86 -27.67
C THR A 115 8.42 -4.94 -29.06
N SER A 116 9.73 -4.71 -29.13
CA SER A 116 10.55 -4.95 -30.32
C SER A 116 10.96 -6.42 -30.48
N ARG A 117 10.75 -7.25 -29.46
CA ARG A 117 11.06 -8.68 -29.46
C ARG A 117 9.94 -9.47 -30.12
N ARG A 118 10.20 -9.94 -31.34
CA ARG A 118 9.23 -10.68 -32.17
C ARG A 118 9.27 -12.19 -31.96
N ASP A 119 10.32 -12.67 -31.30
CA ASP A 119 10.57 -14.07 -30.98
C ASP A 119 9.68 -14.59 -29.83
N LEU A 120 9.03 -13.70 -29.08
CA LEU A 120 8.23 -14.04 -27.91
C LEU A 120 6.78 -14.39 -28.26
N SER A 121 6.26 -15.41 -27.60
CA SER A 121 4.82 -15.73 -27.56
C SER A 121 4.02 -14.68 -26.77
N ASP A 122 2.69 -14.69 -26.94
CA ASP A 122 1.80 -13.76 -26.23
C ASP A 122 1.91 -13.93 -24.71
N ASP A 123 2.00 -15.17 -24.25
CA ASP A 123 2.14 -15.52 -22.84
C ASP A 123 3.49 -15.06 -22.27
N GLU A 124 4.58 -15.18 -23.03
CA GLU A 124 5.90 -14.68 -22.60
C GLU A 124 5.93 -13.16 -22.48
N ILE A 125 5.36 -12.44 -23.45
CA ILE A 125 5.24 -10.98 -23.40
C ILE A 125 4.47 -10.56 -22.15
N TRP A 126 3.35 -11.23 -21.89
CA TRP A 126 2.52 -10.98 -20.72
C TRP A 126 3.22 -11.33 -19.40
N LEU A 127 3.96 -12.46 -19.36
CA LEU A 127 4.72 -12.89 -18.19
C LEU A 127 5.83 -11.90 -17.85
N ILE A 128 6.56 -11.40 -18.85
CA ILE A 128 7.59 -10.36 -18.68
C ILE A 128 6.96 -9.07 -18.16
N TYR A 129 5.80 -8.68 -18.70
CA TYR A 129 5.06 -7.52 -18.21
C TYR A 129 4.68 -7.68 -16.73
N ILE A 130 4.18 -8.85 -16.32
CA ILE A 130 3.85 -9.10 -14.92
C ILE A 130 5.09 -9.17 -14.03
N MET A 131 6.21 -9.66 -14.57
CA MET A 131 7.48 -9.65 -13.86
C MET A 131 7.89 -8.22 -13.49
N LEU A 132 7.62 -7.22 -14.34
CA LEU A 132 7.86 -5.82 -14.00
C LEU A 132 7.12 -5.41 -12.72
N THR A 133 5.84 -5.77 -12.59
CA THR A 133 5.07 -5.51 -11.36
C THR A 133 5.69 -6.20 -10.15
N ARG A 134 6.19 -7.43 -10.29
CA ARG A 134 6.89 -8.14 -9.20
C ARG A 134 8.18 -7.41 -8.79
N VAL A 135 8.93 -6.90 -9.76
CA VAL A 135 10.15 -6.11 -9.53
C VAL A 135 9.81 -4.79 -8.83
N GLU A 136 8.74 -4.10 -9.22
CA GLU A 136 8.27 -2.89 -8.53
C GLU A 136 7.92 -3.17 -7.07
N THR A 137 7.20 -4.27 -6.80
CA THR A 137 6.92 -4.70 -5.42
C THR A 137 8.21 -4.98 -4.65
N ALA A 138 9.20 -5.65 -5.26
CA ALA A 138 10.50 -5.89 -4.65
C ALA A 138 11.21 -4.59 -4.25
N PHE A 139 11.26 -3.60 -5.16
CA PHE A 139 11.84 -2.29 -4.86
C PHE A 139 11.07 -1.53 -3.79
N HIS A 140 9.75 -1.68 -3.73
CA HIS A 140 8.93 -1.08 -2.69
C HIS A 140 9.27 -1.66 -1.31
N LEU A 141 9.38 -2.99 -1.20
CA LEU A 141 9.79 -3.66 0.03
C LEU A 141 11.21 -3.28 0.47
N LEU A 142 12.16 -3.23 -0.48
CA LEU A 142 13.52 -2.79 -0.22
C LEU A 142 13.55 -1.37 0.37
N LYS A 143 12.84 -0.43 -0.27
CA LYS A 143 12.82 0.99 0.14
C LYS A 143 12.05 1.24 1.43
N GLY A 144 11.02 0.46 1.73
CA GLY A 144 10.19 0.60 2.92
C GLY A 144 10.63 -0.31 4.06
N GLU A 145 10.07 -1.54 4.07
CA GLU A 145 10.20 -2.51 5.18
C GLU A 145 11.64 -2.92 5.47
N LEU A 146 12.49 -3.04 4.45
CA LEU A 146 13.88 -3.46 4.60
C LEU A 146 14.86 -2.29 4.81
N GLY A 147 14.33 -1.07 4.91
CA GLY A 147 15.09 0.10 5.35
C GLY A 147 16.17 0.57 4.38
N LEU A 148 16.10 0.25 3.08
CA LEU A 148 17.02 0.83 2.09
C LEU A 148 16.92 2.36 2.08
N ARG A 149 15.73 2.91 2.38
CA ARG A 149 15.55 4.34 2.57
C ARG A 149 14.95 4.63 3.95
N PRO A 150 15.32 5.76 4.56
CA PRO A 150 16.30 6.76 4.08
C PRO A 150 17.77 6.37 4.35
N PHE A 151 18.68 6.85 3.50
CA PHE A 151 20.13 6.67 3.67
C PHE A 151 20.67 7.69 4.68
N TYR A 152 21.00 7.22 5.89
CA TYR A 152 21.64 8.05 6.93
C TYR A 152 23.17 7.91 6.97
N HIS A 153 23.74 7.14 6.04
CA HIS A 153 25.17 6.88 5.95
C HIS A 153 25.86 7.91 5.05
N TRP A 154 26.98 8.46 5.52
CA TRP A 154 27.74 9.51 4.84
C TRP A 154 29.02 9.01 4.17
N LYS A 155 29.51 7.82 4.58
CA LYS A 155 30.70 7.18 4.02
C LYS A 155 30.29 6.16 2.98
N GLU A 156 30.98 6.14 1.85
CA GLU A 156 30.73 5.22 0.72
C GLU A 156 30.67 3.76 1.17
N ASP A 157 31.69 3.26 1.88
CA ASP A 157 31.73 1.87 2.38
C ASP A 157 30.50 1.49 3.23
N ARG A 158 29.95 2.44 4.00
CA ARG A 158 28.76 2.19 4.82
C ARG A 158 27.48 2.19 4.00
N CYS A 159 27.43 2.99 2.93
CA CYS A 159 26.34 2.95 1.96
C CYS A 159 26.33 1.60 1.25
N ASP A 160 27.48 1.12 0.78
CA ASP A 160 27.60 -0.17 0.10
C ASP A 160 27.23 -1.33 1.01
N ALA A 161 27.76 -1.34 2.25
CA ALA A 161 27.39 -2.34 3.25
C ALA A 161 25.88 -2.33 3.56
N HIS A 162 25.26 -1.15 3.65
CA HIS A 162 23.81 -1.02 3.87
C HIS A 162 23.02 -1.62 2.71
N VAL A 163 23.34 -1.26 1.46
CA VAL A 163 22.71 -1.83 0.26
C VAL A 163 22.86 -3.36 0.25
N TRP A 164 24.07 -3.86 0.54
CA TRP A 164 24.35 -5.29 0.59
C TRP A 164 23.48 -6.03 1.60
N ILE A 165 23.42 -5.53 2.84
CA ILE A 165 22.59 -6.12 3.91
C ILE A 165 21.10 -6.09 3.53
N THR A 166 20.61 -4.99 2.95
CA THR A 166 19.22 -4.89 2.51
C THR A 166 18.89 -5.90 1.41
N VAL A 167 19.80 -6.14 0.46
CA VAL A 167 19.62 -7.17 -0.59
C VAL A 167 19.58 -8.57 0.04
N LEU A 168 20.48 -8.88 0.98
CA LEU A 168 20.46 -10.16 1.71
C LEU A 168 19.16 -10.35 2.50
N ALA A 169 18.69 -9.31 3.19
CA ALA A 169 17.42 -9.34 3.91
C ALA A 169 16.23 -9.59 2.97
N TYR A 170 16.25 -9.04 1.75
CA TYR A 170 15.24 -9.33 0.73
C TYR A 170 15.26 -10.80 0.29
N HIS A 171 16.43 -11.41 0.12
CA HIS A 171 16.52 -12.83 -0.19
C HIS A 171 15.90 -13.70 0.92
N LEU A 172 16.13 -13.37 2.20
CA LEU A 172 15.50 -14.07 3.33
C LEU A 172 13.98 -13.91 3.32
N LEU A 173 13.48 -12.71 3.03
CA LEU A 173 12.04 -12.46 2.89
C LEU A 173 11.44 -13.30 1.76
N ARG A 174 12.09 -13.35 0.60
CA ARG A 174 11.63 -14.16 -0.54
C ARG A 174 11.70 -15.65 -0.24
N TRP A 175 12.69 -16.10 0.52
CA TRP A 175 12.79 -17.48 0.98
C TRP A 175 11.63 -17.85 1.92
N ILE A 176 11.23 -16.95 2.83
CA ILE A 176 10.05 -17.12 3.69
C ILE A 176 8.79 -17.33 2.83
N GLU A 177 8.51 -16.41 1.89
CA GLU A 177 7.32 -16.48 1.04
C GLU A 177 7.33 -17.71 0.13
N TYR A 178 8.49 -18.04 -0.44
CA TYR A 178 8.65 -19.22 -1.28
C TYR A 178 8.44 -20.52 -0.50
N SER A 179 8.98 -20.63 0.72
CA SER A 179 8.82 -21.81 1.57
C SER A 179 7.35 -22.01 1.97
N LEU A 180 6.65 -20.92 2.32
CA LEU A 180 5.22 -20.98 2.64
C LEU A 180 4.38 -21.40 1.44
N LYS A 181 4.72 -20.88 0.24
CA LYS A 181 4.06 -21.28 -1.00
C LYS A 181 4.24 -22.76 -1.30
N LEU A 182 5.44 -23.31 -1.07
CA LEU A 182 5.69 -24.76 -1.22
C LEU A 182 4.86 -25.61 -0.25
N ALA A 183 4.61 -25.08 0.95
CA ALA A 183 3.72 -25.70 1.94
C ALA A 183 2.21 -25.49 1.65
N GLY A 184 1.85 -24.87 0.51
CA GLY A 184 0.46 -24.59 0.13
C GLY A 184 -0.15 -23.37 0.80
N VAL A 185 0.64 -22.54 1.47
CA VAL A 185 0.21 -21.31 2.13
C VAL A 185 0.58 -20.12 1.24
N ASP A 186 -0.39 -19.56 0.53
CA ASP A 186 -0.17 -18.34 -0.26
C ASP A 186 -0.33 -17.12 0.64
N CYS A 187 0.78 -16.55 1.08
CA CYS A 187 0.80 -15.35 1.91
C CYS A 187 2.02 -14.49 1.62
N ILE A 188 1.86 -13.18 1.84
CA ILE A 188 2.92 -12.19 1.66
C ILE A 188 3.63 -11.99 2.99
N TYR A 189 4.92 -11.68 2.98
CA TYR A 189 5.71 -11.45 4.19
C TYR A 189 5.07 -10.47 5.17
N GLN A 190 4.41 -9.41 4.68
CA GLN A 190 3.71 -8.44 5.54
C GLN A 190 2.59 -9.09 6.35
N GLU A 191 1.88 -10.06 5.77
CA GLU A 191 0.84 -10.81 6.47
C GLU A 191 1.44 -11.75 7.50
N VAL A 192 2.51 -12.46 7.13
CA VAL A 192 3.28 -13.32 8.05
C VAL A 192 3.77 -12.51 9.23
N ARG A 193 4.40 -11.36 8.98
CA ARG A 193 4.88 -10.45 10.02
C ARG A 193 3.74 -9.99 10.92
N ARG A 194 2.61 -9.56 10.35
CA ARG A 194 1.44 -9.11 11.13
C ARG A 194 0.87 -10.23 12.00
N LEU A 195 0.79 -11.45 11.48
CA LEU A 195 0.27 -12.61 12.20
C LEU A 195 1.22 -13.05 13.31
N LEU A 196 2.52 -13.09 13.06
CA LEU A 196 3.51 -13.53 14.05
C LEU A 196 3.84 -12.46 15.08
N GLN A 197 3.64 -11.17 14.78
CA GLN A 197 3.90 -10.06 15.71
C GLN A 197 3.08 -10.16 17.00
N THR A 198 1.92 -10.82 16.98
CA THR A 198 1.11 -11.02 18.19
C THR A 198 1.59 -12.19 19.05
N HIS A 199 2.44 -13.09 18.52
CA HIS A 199 3.03 -14.19 19.29
C HIS A 199 4.32 -13.75 19.96
N CYS A 200 4.21 -13.36 21.23
CA CYS A 200 5.32 -12.81 22.01
C CYS A 200 5.80 -13.77 23.11
N TYR A 201 7.06 -13.58 23.50
CA TYR A 201 7.59 -14.12 24.73
C TYR A 201 7.29 -13.19 25.90
N THR A 202 6.73 -13.74 26.97
CA THR A 202 6.44 -13.02 28.20
C THR A 202 7.44 -13.43 29.29
N THR A 203 8.04 -12.45 29.94
CA THR A 203 8.82 -12.66 31.17
C THR A 203 7.90 -12.45 32.36
N ILE A 204 7.71 -13.50 33.16
CA ILE A 204 6.94 -13.48 34.40
C ILE A 204 7.95 -13.34 35.55
N ASN A 205 7.83 -12.25 36.30
CA ASN A 205 8.62 -12.02 37.50
C ASN A 205 7.79 -12.44 38.72
N LEU A 206 8.26 -13.45 39.44
CA LEU A 206 7.60 -13.99 40.63
C LEU A 206 8.47 -13.69 41.86
N PRO A 207 8.16 -12.63 42.62
CA PRO A 207 8.78 -12.40 43.91
C PRO A 207 8.28 -13.45 44.91
N CYS A 208 9.20 -14.15 45.58
CA CYS A 208 8.86 -15.09 46.63
C CYS A 208 9.05 -14.46 48.02
N SER A 209 8.30 -14.95 49.01
CA SER A 209 8.40 -14.56 50.43
C SER A 209 9.82 -14.66 51.00
N ASN A 210 10.69 -15.45 50.37
CA ASN A 210 12.05 -15.74 50.82
C ASN A 210 13.08 -14.75 50.24
N GLY A 211 12.65 -13.62 49.67
CA GLY A 211 13.51 -12.60 49.06
C GLY A 211 14.11 -12.98 47.70
N ARG A 212 13.83 -14.18 47.18
CA ARG A 212 14.24 -14.64 45.84
C ARG A 212 13.23 -14.18 44.79
N GLU A 213 13.72 -13.79 43.62
CA GLU A 213 12.87 -13.44 42.48
C GLU A 213 13.08 -14.43 41.34
N TYR A 214 12.01 -15.04 40.84
CA TYR A 214 12.07 -15.92 39.67
C TYR A 214 11.67 -15.15 38.42
N HIS A 215 12.56 -15.09 37.44
CA HIS A 215 12.26 -14.55 36.11
C HIS A 215 12.07 -15.73 35.15
N ILE A 216 10.82 -15.96 34.73
CA ILE A 216 10.45 -17.05 33.83
C ILE A 216 10.04 -16.46 32.48
N ARG A 217 10.84 -16.69 31.45
CA ARG A 217 10.54 -16.29 30.08
C ARG A 217 9.91 -17.46 29.32
N ARG A 218 8.64 -17.33 28.93
CA ARG A 218 7.86 -18.35 28.22
C ARG A 218 7.17 -17.78 26.98
N PRO A 219 6.96 -18.58 25.92
CA PRO A 219 6.17 -18.16 24.78
C PRO A 219 4.69 -18.09 25.16
N GLY A 220 3.93 -17.19 24.50
CA GLY A 220 2.48 -17.23 24.50
C GLY A 220 1.94 -18.52 23.87
N LYS A 221 0.63 -18.74 23.94
CA LYS A 221 -0.01 -19.80 23.16
C LYS A 221 -0.27 -19.26 21.75
N PRO A 222 0.22 -19.92 20.69
CA PRO A 222 -0.01 -19.47 19.33
C PRO A 222 -1.44 -19.73 18.87
N ASP A 223 -1.99 -18.80 18.10
CA ASP A 223 -3.28 -18.94 17.42
C ASP A 223 -3.20 -19.97 16.28
N GLU A 224 -4.35 -20.46 15.80
CA GLU A 224 -4.40 -21.47 14.72
C GLU A 224 -3.64 -21.03 13.46
N ARG A 225 -3.80 -19.77 13.06
CA ARG A 225 -3.08 -19.20 11.90
C ARG A 225 -1.57 -19.14 12.12
N GLN A 226 -1.13 -18.88 13.35
CA GLN A 226 0.30 -18.86 13.67
C GLN A 226 0.87 -20.27 13.69
N LYS A 227 0.13 -21.24 14.25
CA LYS A 227 0.50 -22.67 14.21
C LYS A 227 0.65 -23.17 12.77
N MET A 228 -0.24 -22.78 11.87
CA MET A 228 -0.14 -23.10 10.44
C MET A 228 1.19 -22.60 9.84
N ILE A 229 1.58 -21.37 10.13
CA ILE A 229 2.85 -20.80 9.67
C ILE A 229 4.04 -21.56 10.27
N TYR A 230 4.04 -21.82 11.59
CA TYR A 230 5.11 -22.57 12.24
C TYR A 230 5.24 -23.99 11.70
N SER A 231 4.12 -24.68 11.49
CA SER A 231 4.11 -26.02 10.90
C SER A 231 4.64 -26.02 9.47
N ALA A 232 4.34 -24.98 8.68
CA ALA A 232 4.88 -24.84 7.33
C ALA A 232 6.41 -24.68 7.32
N PHE A 233 6.99 -24.11 8.39
CA PHE A 233 8.44 -24.03 8.59
C PHE A 233 9.03 -25.26 9.31
N GLY A 234 8.22 -26.25 9.68
CA GLY A 234 8.67 -27.41 10.47
C GLY A 234 9.07 -27.04 11.90
N ILE A 235 8.55 -25.94 12.44
CA ILE A 235 8.83 -25.48 13.81
C ILE A 235 7.82 -26.11 14.77
N ASP A 236 8.32 -26.92 15.71
CA ASP A 236 7.51 -27.45 16.80
C ASP A 236 7.26 -26.38 17.86
N VAL A 237 6.02 -25.88 17.89
CA VAL A 237 5.56 -24.85 18.83
C VAL A 237 5.51 -25.34 20.27
N SER A 238 5.47 -26.65 20.52
CA SER A 238 5.50 -27.22 21.87
C SER A 238 6.91 -27.28 22.45
N ALA A 239 7.93 -27.33 21.59
CA ALA A 239 9.34 -27.40 21.95
C ALA A 239 10.03 -26.02 22.03
N LEU A 240 9.26 -24.92 21.99
CA LEU A 240 9.81 -23.57 22.05
C LEU A 240 10.59 -23.32 23.36
N PRO A 241 11.77 -22.65 23.28
CA PRO A 241 12.67 -22.54 24.42
C PRO A 241 12.05 -21.77 25.58
N VAL A 242 12.19 -22.30 26.80
CA VAL A 242 11.77 -21.66 28.06
C VAL A 242 13.00 -21.40 28.91
N ARG A 243 13.17 -20.15 29.36
CA ARG A 243 14.30 -19.77 30.23
C ARG A 243 13.78 -19.42 31.62
N LYS A 244 14.39 -20.02 32.64
CA LYS A 244 14.15 -19.71 34.06
C LYS A 244 15.44 -19.19 34.65
N VAL A 245 15.41 -17.99 35.23
CA VAL A 245 16.51 -17.40 35.98
C VAL A 245 16.02 -17.17 37.40
N VAL A 246 16.85 -17.51 38.38
CA VAL A 246 16.61 -17.21 39.79
C VAL A 246 17.55 -16.08 40.16
N VAL A 247 16.99 -14.96 40.59
CA VAL A 247 17.75 -13.84 41.13
C VAL A 247 17.77 -14.02 42.64
N GLU A 248 18.97 -14.22 43.18
CA GLU A 248 19.18 -14.25 44.62
C GLU A 248 19.10 -12.82 45.19
N PRO A 249 18.61 -12.64 46.42
CA PRO A 249 18.60 -11.34 47.06
C PRO A 249 20.02 -10.78 47.11
N SER A 250 20.19 -9.51 46.70
CA SER A 250 21.46 -8.80 46.87
C SER A 250 21.85 -8.87 48.34
N PRO A 251 23.08 -9.24 48.71
CA PRO A 251 23.55 -9.04 50.07
C PRO A 251 23.42 -7.54 50.35
N ALA A 252 22.70 -7.20 51.42
CA ALA A 252 22.64 -5.83 51.90
C ALA A 252 24.08 -5.38 52.13
N GLY A 253 24.47 -4.29 51.45
CA GLY A 253 25.81 -3.72 51.61
C GLY A 253 26.10 -3.49 53.09
N GLU A 254 27.23 -4.03 53.53
CA GLU A 254 27.87 -3.68 54.79
C GLU A 254 28.06 -2.15 54.80
N ALA A 255 27.43 -1.49 55.76
CA ALA A 255 27.63 -0.09 56.11
C ALA A 255 28.52 -0.02 57.36
#